data_AF-A0A2U2DRK6-F1
#
_entry.id   AF-A0A2U2DRK6-F1
#
_cell.length_a   1.000
_cell.length_b   1.000
_cell.length_c   1.000
_cell.angle_alpha   90.00
_cell.angle_beta   90.00
_cell.angle_gamma   90.00
#
_symmetry.space_group_name_H-M   'P 1'
#
loop_
_entity.id
_entity.type
_entity.pdbx_description
1 polymer ?
#
loop_
_entity_poly.entity_id
_entity_poly.type
_entity_poly.pdbx_seq_one_letter_code
_entity_poly.pdbx_strand_id
1 'polypeptide(L)'
;MAINEILGYTTTTARRRAFFNFSTLIYCTGEATFFLLVNEFRKTGKKRQAIFLKEAYLEEKDFGVAVNTFVAGGLNIKGAAFDRKAFGKSVIDQVDSVGRTSVDKIKRGGLINFIGGKLGRDATGIHPDIFDELLDMAAVDLSGNMGANQQVYGSAGKFKPNGSYQPNPKFQQHLPAFRTKLEALKFDTASLGIF
;
A
#
# COMPACT_ATOMS: atom_id res chain seq x y z
N MET A 1 -5.02 -18.52 -5.32
CA MET A 1 -3.79 -18.98 -6.00
C MET A 1 -2.79 -17.84 -6.16
N ALA A 2 -3.16 -16.72 -6.78
CA ALA A 2 -2.27 -15.55 -6.96
C ALA A 2 -1.70 -15.00 -5.64
N ILE A 3 -2.51 -14.83 -4.58
CA ILE A 3 -2.02 -14.33 -3.29
C ILE A 3 -0.90 -15.21 -2.69
N ASN A 4 -1.00 -16.53 -2.78
CA ASN A 4 0.02 -17.45 -2.27
C ASN A 4 1.33 -17.37 -3.06
N GLU A 5 1.23 -17.13 -4.38
CA GLU A 5 2.39 -16.90 -5.24
C GLU A 5 3.14 -15.63 -4.81
N ILE A 6 2.43 -14.50 -4.66
CA ILE A 6 3.02 -13.22 -4.24
C ILE A 6 3.56 -13.29 -2.81
N LEU A 7 2.89 -14.02 -1.90
CA LEU A 7 3.43 -14.32 -0.57
C LEU A 7 4.75 -15.09 -0.65
N GLY A 8 4.87 -16.06 -1.56
CA GLY A 8 6.11 -16.78 -1.84
C GLY A 8 7.26 -15.88 -2.33
N TYR A 9 6.93 -14.80 -3.03
CA TYR A 9 7.85 -13.78 -3.52
C TYR A 9 8.32 -12.80 -2.44
N THR A 10 7.70 -12.79 -1.26
CA THR A 10 7.91 -11.75 -0.23
C THR A 10 8.30 -12.33 1.13
N THR A 11 8.77 -13.58 1.16
CA THR A 11 9.09 -14.32 2.41
C THR A 11 10.29 -13.76 3.19
N THR A 12 11.25 -13.13 2.52
CA THR A 12 12.44 -12.53 3.15
C THR A 12 12.60 -11.08 2.74
N THR A 13 13.34 -10.29 3.52
CA THR A 13 13.63 -8.89 3.20
C THR A 13 14.34 -8.74 1.85
N ALA A 14 15.28 -9.63 1.53
CA ALA A 14 15.95 -9.63 0.22
C ALA A 14 14.97 -9.89 -0.93
N ARG A 15 14.05 -10.84 -0.77
CA ARG A 15 13.02 -11.12 -1.78
C ARG A 15 12.00 -10.00 -1.91
N ARG A 16 11.60 -9.38 -0.80
CA ARG A 16 10.76 -8.17 -0.80
C ARG A 16 11.40 -7.02 -1.55
N ARG A 17 12.72 -6.82 -1.37
CA ARG A 17 13.50 -5.84 -2.14
C ARG A 17 13.52 -6.18 -3.63
N ALA A 18 13.79 -7.42 -3.99
CA ALA A 18 13.78 -7.87 -5.37
C ALA A 18 12.41 -7.65 -6.02
N PHE A 19 11.34 -8.04 -5.31
CA PHE A 19 9.95 -7.88 -5.69
C PHE A 19 9.59 -6.41 -5.93
N PHE A 20 9.89 -5.53 -4.98
CA PHE A 20 9.65 -4.10 -5.09
C PHE A 20 10.43 -3.48 -6.25
N ASN A 21 11.74 -3.72 -6.34
CA ASN A 21 12.56 -3.18 -7.42
C ASN A 21 12.08 -3.64 -8.80
N PHE A 22 11.75 -4.92 -8.94
CA PHE A 22 11.20 -5.44 -10.19
C PHE A 22 9.86 -4.78 -10.54
N SER A 23 8.96 -4.60 -9.57
CA SER A 23 7.67 -3.93 -9.80
C SER A 23 7.82 -2.51 -10.36
N THR A 24 8.89 -1.80 -9.98
CA THR A 24 9.20 -0.47 -10.53
C THR A 24 9.65 -0.48 -11.98
N LEU A 25 10.26 -1.58 -12.44
CA LEU A 25 10.68 -1.75 -13.82
C LEU A 25 9.50 -2.02 -14.75
N ILE A 26 8.51 -2.77 -14.26
CA ILE A 26 7.32 -3.16 -15.01
C ILE A 26 6.08 -2.30 -14.70
N TYR A 27 6.28 -1.18 -14.00
CA TYR A 27 5.24 -0.18 -13.72
C TYR A 27 4.01 -0.67 -12.92
N CYS A 28 4.16 -1.69 -12.07
CA CYS A 28 3.13 -2.16 -11.11
C CYS A 28 3.52 -1.87 -9.64
N THR A 29 4.32 -0.81 -9.42
CA THR A 29 4.80 -0.44 -8.09
C THR A 29 3.67 -0.13 -7.11
N GLY A 30 2.51 0.33 -7.59
CA GLY A 30 1.38 0.71 -6.73
C GLY A 30 0.79 -0.49 -6.01
N GLU A 31 0.47 -1.53 -6.77
CA GLU A 31 -0.02 -2.82 -6.27
C GLU A 31 1.02 -3.49 -5.38
N ALA A 32 2.29 -3.48 -5.81
CA ALA A 32 3.38 -4.09 -5.04
C ALA A 32 3.56 -3.39 -3.69
N THR A 33 3.50 -2.06 -3.67
CA THR A 33 3.59 -1.27 -2.45
C THR A 33 2.39 -1.50 -1.56
N PHE A 34 1.17 -1.45 -2.11
CA PHE A 34 -0.05 -1.75 -1.37
C PHE A 34 0.03 -3.12 -0.69
N PHE A 35 0.44 -4.15 -1.44
CA PHE A 35 0.59 -5.50 -0.94
C PHE A 35 1.55 -5.59 0.24
N LEU A 36 2.73 -4.97 0.12
CA LEU A 36 3.74 -4.94 1.18
C LEU A 36 3.20 -4.22 2.43
N LEU A 37 2.56 -3.06 2.25
CA LEU A 37 2.05 -2.25 3.36
C LEU A 37 0.86 -2.90 4.08
N VAL A 38 -0.06 -3.54 3.37
CA VAL A 38 -1.18 -4.27 3.98
C VAL A 38 -0.68 -5.45 4.80
N ASN A 39 0.28 -6.22 4.28
CA ASN A 39 0.87 -7.33 5.03
C ASN A 39 1.63 -6.88 6.28
N GLU A 40 2.21 -5.68 6.27
CA GLU A 40 2.79 -5.09 7.48
C GLU A 40 1.73 -4.57 8.45
N PHE A 41 0.66 -3.96 7.92
CA PHE A 41 -0.49 -3.55 8.72
C PHE A 41 -1.12 -4.74 9.45
N ARG A 42 -1.34 -5.88 8.78
CA ARG A 42 -1.88 -7.10 9.40
C ARG A 42 -1.10 -7.53 10.65
N LYS A 43 0.22 -7.34 10.67
CA LYS A 43 1.06 -7.67 11.83
C LYS A 43 0.95 -6.66 12.96
N THR A 44 0.81 -5.37 12.63
CA THR A 44 0.93 -4.30 13.62
C THR A 44 -0.41 -3.74 14.10
N GLY A 45 -1.48 -3.87 13.31
CA GLY A 45 -2.81 -3.30 13.59
C GLY A 45 -2.81 -1.77 13.74
N LYS A 46 -1.74 -1.08 13.34
CA LYS A 46 -1.57 0.34 13.64
C LYS A 46 -2.59 1.18 12.87
N LYS A 47 -3.41 1.91 13.62
CA LYS A 47 -4.42 2.80 13.06
C LYS A 47 -3.91 3.81 12.03
N ARG A 48 -2.76 4.44 12.26
CA ARG A 48 -2.20 5.41 11.30
C ARG A 48 -1.87 4.78 9.95
N GLN A 49 -1.50 3.51 9.94
CA GLN A 49 -1.26 2.76 8.71
C GLN A 49 -2.57 2.48 7.98
N ALA A 50 -3.63 2.07 8.69
CA ALA A 50 -4.96 1.88 8.10
C ALA A 50 -5.54 3.19 7.52
N ILE A 51 -5.39 4.31 8.24
CA ILE A 51 -5.77 5.64 7.73
C ILE A 51 -5.01 5.95 6.44
N PHE A 52 -3.69 5.75 6.44
CA PHE A 52 -2.90 5.98 5.22
C PHE A 52 -3.34 5.09 4.06
N LEU A 53 -3.52 3.78 4.29
CA LEU A 53 -3.95 2.83 3.27
C LEU A 53 -5.29 3.24 2.67
N LYS A 54 -6.27 3.61 3.51
CA LYS A 54 -7.55 4.16 3.06
C LYS A 54 -7.36 5.43 2.23
N GLU A 55 -6.64 6.40 2.76
CA GLU A 55 -6.52 7.72 2.14
C GLU A 55 -5.77 7.67 0.81
N ALA A 56 -4.68 6.92 0.74
CA ALA A 56 -3.84 6.83 -0.45
C ALA A 56 -4.48 5.97 -1.55
N TYR A 57 -5.11 4.84 -1.19
CA TYR A 57 -5.49 3.82 -2.16
C TYR A 57 -6.99 3.71 -2.43
N LEU A 58 -7.85 4.21 -1.54
CA LEU A 58 -9.30 4.24 -1.74
C LEU A 58 -9.81 5.65 -2.00
N GLU A 59 -9.27 6.64 -1.29
CA GLU A 59 -9.71 8.05 -1.43
C GLU A 59 -8.86 8.86 -2.42
N GLU A 60 -7.75 8.28 -2.90
CA GLU A 60 -6.82 8.88 -3.87
C GLU A 60 -6.27 10.24 -3.43
N LYS A 61 -6.07 10.42 -2.12
CA LYS A 61 -5.53 11.65 -1.57
C LYS A 61 -4.07 11.80 -1.95
N ASP A 62 -3.76 12.97 -2.52
CA ASP A 62 -2.39 13.35 -2.83
C ASP A 62 -1.57 13.47 -1.54
N PHE A 63 -0.52 12.65 -1.41
CA PHE A 63 0.39 12.68 -0.28
C PHE A 63 1.64 13.55 -0.50
N GLY A 64 1.65 14.42 -1.50
CA GLY A 64 2.69 15.42 -1.76
C GLY A 64 4.03 14.82 -2.16
N VAL A 65 4.02 13.75 -2.95
CA VAL A 65 5.22 13.20 -3.59
C VAL A 65 4.87 12.90 -5.05
N ALA A 66 5.75 13.28 -5.99
CA ALA A 66 5.66 12.88 -7.40
C ALA A 66 5.60 11.34 -7.62
N VAL A 67 5.81 10.59 -6.53
CA VAL A 67 5.65 9.14 -6.39
C VAL A 67 4.19 8.69 -6.41
N ASN A 68 3.21 9.58 -6.19
CA ASN A 68 1.79 9.18 -6.21
C ASN A 68 1.39 8.51 -7.52
N THR A 69 1.95 8.93 -8.65
CA THR A 69 1.72 8.31 -9.97
C THR A 69 2.18 6.86 -10.03
N PHE A 70 3.12 6.46 -9.16
CA PHE A 70 3.68 5.11 -9.10
C PHE A 70 3.24 4.30 -7.88
N VAL A 71 2.78 4.94 -6.80
CA VAL A 71 2.49 4.26 -5.53
C VAL A 71 1.02 4.32 -5.12
N ALA A 72 0.35 5.47 -5.23
CA ALA A 72 -0.99 5.66 -4.66
C ALA A 72 -2.10 5.65 -5.72
N GLY A 73 -1.86 6.25 -6.90
CA GLY A 73 -2.80 6.23 -8.01
C GLY A 73 -2.92 4.88 -8.73
N GLY A 74 -2.04 3.93 -8.37
CA GLY A 74 -1.70 2.77 -9.17
C GLY A 74 -2.70 1.62 -9.17
N LEU A 75 -3.41 1.35 -8.06
CA LEU A 75 -4.22 0.11 -7.89
C LEU A 75 -5.19 -0.11 -9.06
N ASN A 76 -4.76 -0.85 -10.07
CA ASN A 76 -5.51 -1.09 -11.29
C ASN A 76 -6.53 -2.19 -11.03
N ILE A 77 -7.43 -1.91 -10.11
CA ILE A 77 -8.50 -2.80 -9.70
C ILE A 77 -9.59 -2.64 -10.76
N LYS A 78 -9.54 -3.48 -11.80
CA LYS A 78 -10.54 -3.64 -12.87
C LYS A 78 -10.95 -2.36 -13.65
N GLY A 79 -10.09 -1.92 -14.56
CA GLY A 79 -10.51 -1.13 -15.73
C GLY A 79 -11.06 0.28 -15.47
N ALA A 80 -11.27 1.05 -16.53
CA ALA A 80 -11.51 2.49 -16.51
C ALA A 80 -12.80 2.97 -15.81
N ALA A 81 -13.61 2.07 -15.23
CA ALA A 81 -14.91 2.37 -14.60
C ALA A 81 -15.02 1.89 -13.14
N PHE A 82 -13.94 1.44 -12.52
CA PHE A 82 -13.97 0.98 -11.14
C PHE A 82 -13.94 2.13 -10.13
N ASP A 83 -15.04 2.32 -9.41
CA ASP A 83 -15.11 3.26 -8.29
C ASP A 83 -14.52 2.62 -7.02
N ARG A 84 -13.24 2.93 -6.76
CA ARG A 84 -12.50 2.47 -5.57
C ARG A 84 -13.18 2.90 -4.26
N LYS A 85 -13.83 4.07 -4.22
CA LYS A 85 -14.52 4.57 -3.02
C LYS A 85 -15.80 3.80 -2.75
N ALA A 86 -16.59 3.54 -3.80
CA ALA A 86 -17.79 2.73 -3.68
C ALA A 86 -17.45 1.29 -3.26
N PHE A 87 -16.43 0.70 -3.89
CA PHE A 87 -15.95 -0.64 -3.56
C PHE A 87 -15.40 -0.71 -2.12
N GLY A 88 -14.53 0.24 -1.76
CA GLY A 88 -13.90 0.32 -0.45
C GLY A 88 -14.79 0.88 0.67
N LYS A 89 -16.09 1.09 0.44
CA LYS A 89 -16.97 1.81 1.38
C LYS A 89 -16.97 1.19 2.78
N SER A 90 -17.08 -0.14 2.87
CA SER A 90 -17.04 -0.84 4.16
C SER A 90 -15.71 -0.62 4.90
N VAL A 91 -14.59 -0.61 4.16
CA VAL A 91 -13.26 -0.34 4.71
C VAL A 91 -13.17 1.10 5.21
N ILE A 92 -13.63 2.05 4.40
CA ILE A 92 -13.66 3.48 4.73
C ILE A 92 -14.47 3.71 6.01
N ASP A 93 -15.70 3.20 6.05
CA ASP A 93 -16.64 3.37 7.17
C ASP A 93 -16.03 2.78 8.46
N GLN A 94 -15.43 1.60 8.40
CA GLN A 94 -14.77 0.97 9.55
C GLN A 94 -13.55 1.77 10.02
N VAL A 95 -12.66 2.21 9.13
CA VAL A 95 -11.48 3.02 9.49
C VAL A 95 -11.90 4.36 10.10
N ASP A 96 -12.96 4.99 9.59
CA ASP A 96 -13.48 6.27 10.08
C ASP A 96 -14.30 6.12 11.38
N SER A 97 -14.91 4.95 11.62
CA SER A 97 -15.66 4.66 12.85
C SER A 97 -14.77 4.61 14.10
N VAL A 98 -13.51 4.22 13.95
CA VAL A 98 -12.54 4.28 15.04
C VAL A 98 -12.11 5.75 15.17
N GLY A 99 -12.32 6.40 16.31
CA GLY A 99 -12.05 7.84 16.49
C GLY A 99 -10.58 8.25 16.28
N ARG A 100 -10.29 9.19 15.35
CA ARG A 100 -8.91 9.61 14.98
C ARG A 100 -8.03 9.92 16.22
N THR A 101 -6.77 9.47 16.22
CA THR A 101 -5.87 9.74 17.36
C THR A 101 -5.60 11.25 17.47
N SER A 102 -5.29 11.75 18.67
CA SER A 102 -5.04 13.19 18.91
C SER A 102 -3.96 13.78 18.00
N VAL A 103 -2.97 12.98 17.61
CA VAL A 103 -1.90 13.40 16.69
C VAL A 103 -2.39 13.53 15.23
N ASP A 104 -3.37 12.73 14.82
CA ASP A 104 -3.98 12.80 13.48
C ASP A 104 -4.91 14.01 13.36
N LYS A 105 -5.47 14.47 14.50
CA LYS A 105 -6.29 15.69 14.59
C LYS A 105 -5.44 16.96 14.47
N ILE A 106 -4.25 16.98 15.06
CA ILE A 106 -3.35 18.17 15.08
C ILE A 106 -2.79 18.50 13.67
N LYS A 107 -2.60 17.52 12.80
CA LYS A 107 -2.01 17.74 11.47
C LYS A 107 -2.99 18.29 10.42
N ARG A 108 -4.30 18.31 10.69
CA ARG A 108 -5.31 18.58 9.65
C ARG A 108 -6.17 19.83 9.81
N GLY A 109 -6.01 20.62 10.85
CA GLY A 109 -6.73 21.88 10.96
C GLY A 109 -6.69 22.46 12.36
N GLY A 110 -6.54 23.78 12.43
CA GLY A 110 -6.55 24.54 13.68
C GLY A 110 -7.82 24.34 14.50
N LEU A 111 -7.75 24.82 15.74
CA LEU A 111 -8.80 24.88 16.75
C LEU A 111 -10.22 24.89 16.15
N ILE A 112 -10.94 23.77 16.27
CA ILE A 112 -12.41 23.82 16.30
C ILE A 112 -12.87 22.97 17.49
N ASN A 113 -13.46 23.69 18.44
CA ASN A 113 -14.14 23.23 19.65
C ASN A 113 -15.02 22.00 19.38
N PHE A 114 -14.99 21.01 20.28
CA PHE A 114 -16.12 20.09 20.40
C PHE A 114 -16.43 19.74 21.85
N ILE A 115 -17.48 20.40 22.34
CA ILE A 115 -18.27 20.03 23.50
C ILE A 115 -19.12 18.81 23.12
N GLY A 116 -19.13 17.79 23.98
CA GLY A 116 -20.29 16.93 24.18
C GLY A 116 -20.71 15.99 23.04
N GLY A 117 -19.90 14.97 22.75
CA GLY A 117 -20.35 13.79 22.00
C GLY A 117 -20.03 12.53 22.80
N LYS A 118 -21.07 11.83 23.27
CA LYS A 118 -20.96 10.57 24.02
C LYS A 118 -19.93 9.63 23.37
N LEU A 119 -18.95 9.20 24.15
CA LEU A 119 -18.02 8.10 23.87
C LEU A 119 -18.85 6.83 23.60
N GLY A 120 -19.26 6.64 22.34
CA GLY A 120 -19.83 5.40 21.87
C GLY A 120 -18.77 4.32 22.02
N ARG A 121 -19.13 3.23 22.73
CA ARG A 121 -18.30 2.07 23.03
C ARG A 121 -17.27 1.80 21.93
N ASP A 122 -16.01 2.00 22.30
CA ASP A 122 -14.87 1.89 21.42
C ASP A 122 -14.76 0.46 20.85
N ALA A 123 -15.11 0.28 19.57
CA ALA A 123 -14.41 -0.70 18.76
C ALA A 123 -12.99 -0.13 18.55
N THR A 124 -12.10 -0.39 19.51
CA THR A 124 -10.74 0.20 19.55
C THR A 124 -9.81 -0.31 18.46
N GLY A 125 -10.16 -1.41 17.80
CA GLY A 125 -9.34 -2.09 16.80
C GLY A 125 -9.93 -1.99 15.40
N ILE A 126 -9.14 -1.53 14.44
CA ILE A 126 -9.40 -1.79 13.01
C ILE A 126 -8.99 -3.24 12.78
N HIS A 127 -9.89 -4.05 12.23
CA HIS A 127 -9.58 -5.46 11.95
C HIS A 127 -8.36 -5.56 11.02
N PRO A 128 -7.36 -6.41 11.32
CA PRO A 128 -6.14 -6.50 10.51
C PRO A 128 -6.42 -6.91 9.06
N ASP A 129 -7.49 -7.66 8.84
CA ASP A 129 -7.86 -8.23 7.54
C ASP A 129 -8.85 -7.36 6.73
N ILE A 130 -9.08 -6.11 7.16
CA ILE A 130 -10.04 -5.19 6.53
C ILE A 130 -9.71 -4.89 5.05
N PHE A 131 -8.46 -5.08 4.62
CA PHE A 131 -8.01 -4.84 3.25
C PHE A 131 -7.91 -6.11 2.40
N ASP A 132 -8.37 -7.27 2.90
CA ASP A 132 -8.12 -8.58 2.27
C ASP A 132 -8.65 -8.69 0.85
N GLU A 133 -9.86 -8.20 0.61
CA GLU A 133 -10.47 -8.23 -0.72
C GLU A 133 -9.67 -7.39 -1.74
N LEU A 134 -9.20 -6.21 -1.30
CA LEU A 134 -8.32 -5.35 -2.11
C LEU A 134 -6.96 -6.01 -2.34
N LEU A 135 -6.44 -6.71 -1.33
CA LEU A 135 -5.17 -7.40 -1.39
C LEU A 135 -5.21 -8.56 -2.38
N ASP A 136 -6.29 -9.32 -2.39
CA ASP A 136 -6.51 -10.41 -3.35
C ASP A 136 -6.56 -9.87 -4.79
N MET A 137 -7.25 -8.75 -5.01
CA MET A 137 -7.30 -8.11 -6.33
C MET A 137 -5.92 -7.61 -6.78
N ALA A 138 -5.20 -6.93 -5.89
CA ALA A 138 -3.83 -6.49 -6.15
C ALA A 138 -2.90 -7.68 -6.45
N ALA A 139 -3.06 -8.80 -5.72
CA ALA A 139 -2.27 -10.00 -5.95
C ALA A 139 -2.53 -10.66 -7.30
N VAL A 140 -3.78 -10.65 -7.79
CA VAL A 140 -4.14 -11.15 -9.13
C VAL A 140 -3.46 -10.31 -10.22
N ASP A 141 -3.53 -8.99 -10.12
CA ASP A 141 -2.87 -8.09 -11.08
C ASP A 141 -1.34 -8.24 -11.05
N LEU A 142 -0.75 -8.29 -9.85
CA LEU A 142 0.67 -8.53 -9.67
C LEU A 142 1.12 -9.86 -10.27
N SER A 143 0.38 -10.96 -10.03
CA SER A 143 0.69 -12.28 -10.58
C SER A 143 0.66 -12.25 -12.11
N GLY A 144 -0.35 -11.59 -12.71
CA GLY A 144 -0.42 -11.37 -14.15
C GLY A 144 0.79 -10.59 -14.69
N ASN A 145 1.09 -9.44 -14.10
CA ASN A 145 2.17 -8.55 -14.54
C ASN A 145 3.57 -9.16 -14.34
N MET A 146 3.76 -9.97 -13.29
CA MET A 146 5.02 -10.68 -13.01
C MET A 146 5.21 -11.95 -13.86
N GLY A 147 4.12 -12.50 -14.39
CA GLY A 147 4.13 -13.64 -15.31
C GLY A 147 4.24 -13.26 -16.80
N ALA A 148 3.70 -12.09 -17.20
CA ALA A 148 3.46 -11.75 -18.61
C ALA A 148 4.50 -10.84 -19.29
N ASN A 149 5.43 -10.22 -18.55
CA ASN A 149 6.31 -9.17 -19.11
C ASN A 149 7.54 -9.69 -19.89
N GLN A 150 7.34 -10.64 -20.80
CA GLN A 150 8.35 -11.09 -21.78
C GLN A 150 8.73 -9.99 -22.79
N GLN A 151 7.86 -9.01 -23.04
CA GLN A 151 8.08 -7.99 -24.08
C GLN A 151 9.19 -6.97 -23.76
N VAL A 152 9.52 -6.75 -22.48
CA VAL A 152 10.57 -5.77 -22.08
C VAL A 152 11.91 -6.46 -21.77
N TYR A 153 11.90 -7.73 -21.35
CA TYR A 153 13.09 -8.42 -20.82
C TYR A 153 13.32 -9.85 -21.36
N GLY A 154 12.58 -10.31 -22.38
CA GLY A 154 12.73 -11.65 -22.95
C GLY A 154 12.39 -12.80 -21.97
N SER A 155 13.01 -13.97 -22.11
CA SER A 155 12.83 -15.13 -21.19
C SER A 155 13.31 -14.88 -19.76
N ALA A 156 13.99 -13.75 -19.51
CA ALA A 156 14.31 -13.22 -18.19
C ALA A 156 13.20 -12.32 -17.59
N GLY A 157 12.12 -12.05 -18.34
CA GLY A 157 10.99 -11.20 -17.97
C GLY A 157 9.99 -11.81 -16.98
N LYS A 158 10.19 -13.07 -16.57
CA LYS A 158 9.49 -13.64 -15.42
C LYS A 158 10.22 -13.24 -14.14
N PHE A 159 9.50 -12.70 -13.17
CA PHE A 159 10.07 -12.36 -11.88
C PHE A 159 10.75 -13.57 -11.22
N LYS A 160 11.95 -13.35 -10.66
CA LYS A 160 12.70 -14.34 -9.87
C LYS A 160 12.87 -13.80 -8.44
N PRO A 161 12.36 -14.47 -7.41
CA PRO A 161 12.40 -13.97 -6.02
C PRO A 161 13.80 -13.65 -5.50
N ASN A 162 14.79 -14.45 -5.89
CA ASN A 162 16.19 -14.26 -5.49
C ASN A 162 16.99 -13.45 -6.53
N GLY A 163 16.31 -12.77 -7.45
CA GLY A 163 16.95 -11.94 -8.46
C GLY A 163 17.50 -10.63 -7.89
N SER A 164 18.52 -10.10 -8.55
CA SER A 164 19.11 -8.80 -8.23
C SER A 164 18.62 -7.75 -9.21
N TYR A 165 17.60 -6.99 -8.81
CA TYR A 165 16.99 -5.95 -9.64
C TYR A 165 17.38 -4.56 -9.11
N GLN A 166 17.73 -3.65 -10.02
CA GLN A 166 17.80 -2.22 -9.71
C GLN A 166 16.42 -1.60 -9.94
N PRO A 167 15.99 -0.64 -9.12
CA PRO A 167 14.72 0.04 -9.34
C PRO A 167 14.80 0.90 -10.61
N ASN A 168 13.63 1.26 -11.14
CA ASN A 168 13.54 2.22 -12.23
C ASN A 168 14.19 3.57 -11.81
N PRO A 169 15.14 4.13 -12.59
CA PRO A 169 15.83 5.37 -12.21
C PRO A 169 14.89 6.56 -11.94
N LYS A 170 13.76 6.65 -12.68
CA LYS A 170 12.74 7.69 -12.47
C LYS A 170 12.07 7.59 -11.10
N PHE A 171 11.94 6.37 -10.58
CA PHE A 171 11.41 6.13 -9.24
C PHE A 171 12.48 6.30 -8.16
N GLN A 172 13.71 5.83 -8.45
CA GLN A 172 14.84 5.83 -7.53
C GLN A 172 15.12 7.21 -6.92
N GLN A 173 15.03 8.28 -7.71
CA GLN A 173 15.25 9.66 -7.24
C GLN A 173 14.24 10.11 -6.16
N HIS A 174 13.06 9.50 -6.09
CA HIS A 174 12.02 9.87 -5.14
C HIS A 174 11.89 8.91 -3.95
N LEU A 175 12.61 7.78 -4.00
CA LEU A 175 12.56 6.73 -2.99
C LEU A 175 12.92 7.22 -1.57
N PRO A 176 13.93 8.10 -1.37
CA PRO A 176 14.21 8.64 -0.03
C PRO A 176 13.04 9.41 0.57
N ALA A 177 12.39 10.28 -0.21
CA ALA A 177 11.24 11.06 0.24
C ALA A 177 10.03 10.16 0.56
N PHE A 178 9.83 9.12 -0.24
CA PHE A 178 8.78 8.12 -0.02
C PHE A 178 8.99 7.35 1.29
N ARG A 179 10.22 6.86 1.52
CA ARG A 179 10.59 6.14 2.76
C ARG A 179 10.35 6.98 4.01
N THR A 180 10.80 8.23 4.01
CA THR A 180 10.58 9.17 5.14
C THR A 180 9.10 9.31 5.51
N LYS A 181 8.20 9.31 4.52
CA LYS A 181 6.75 9.39 4.78
C LYS A 181 6.19 8.09 5.36
N LEU A 182 6.59 6.94 4.82
CA LEU A 182 6.20 5.63 5.37
C LEU A 182 6.69 5.45 6.82
N GLU A 183 7.92 5.84 7.11
CA GLU A 183 8.51 5.78 8.46
C GLU A 183 7.77 6.72 9.43
N ALA A 184 7.35 7.90 8.98
CA ALA A 184 6.52 8.82 9.76
C ALA A 184 5.14 8.22 10.13
N LEU A 185 4.63 7.31 9.29
CA LEU A 185 3.42 6.52 9.50
C LEU A 185 3.67 5.22 10.28
N LYS A 186 4.91 5.00 10.74
CA LYS A 186 5.35 3.84 11.53
C LYS A 186 5.38 2.52 10.74
N PHE A 187 5.55 2.58 9.43
CA PHE A 187 5.96 1.43 8.63
C PHE A 187 7.48 1.22 8.75
N ASP A 188 7.90 -0.04 8.83
CA ASP A 188 9.32 -0.43 8.77
C ASP A 188 9.73 -0.66 7.31
N THR A 189 10.20 0.39 6.65
CA THR A 189 10.62 0.39 5.25
C THR A 189 11.75 -0.61 4.97
N ALA A 190 12.65 -0.81 5.92
CA ALA A 190 13.76 -1.75 5.80
C ALA A 190 13.25 -3.19 5.79
N SER A 191 12.39 -3.56 6.73
CA SER A 191 11.78 -4.91 6.74
C SER A 191 10.88 -5.16 5.53
N LEU A 192 10.24 -4.11 5.00
CA LEU A 192 9.42 -4.15 3.80
C LEU A 192 10.21 -4.28 2.49
N GLY A 193 11.53 -4.13 2.51
CA GLY A 193 12.34 -4.21 1.30
C GLY A 193 12.31 -2.94 0.44
N ILE A 194 11.82 -1.83 0.96
CA ILE A 194 11.72 -0.53 0.28
C ILE A 194 12.96 0.29 0.65
N PHE A 195 14.07 0.05 -0.06
CA PHE A 195 15.40 0.63 0.21
C PHE A 195 15.76 1.76 -0.76
#